data_AF-A0A419S691-F1
#
_entry.id   AF-A0A419S691-F1
#
_cell.length_a   1.000
_cell.length_b   1.000
_cell.length_c   1.000
_cell.angle_alpha   90.00
_cell.angle_beta   90.00
_cell.angle_gamma   90.00
#
_symmetry.space_group_name_H-M   'P 1'
#
loop_
_entity.id
_entity.type
_entity.pdbx_description
1 polymer ?
#
loop_
_entity_poly.entity_id
_entity_poly.type
_entity_poly.pdbx_seq_one_letter_code
_entity_poly.pdbx_strand_id
1 'polypeptide(L)'
;MSVIGELIKKAIDVTGFIKGEAKPVKEQELVLRQLLESAKLTAFGKKYNFTKNLSLASPLAAFQHAVPVHDYDKMFEDWWHYLLEGHQNVTWPGGQKYFALSSGTTSNSKYIPVTDDMLEAIRKAGIKQVLSLKNFELPGDFFEKQIMMLGSSTKLIKKNDHEEGEISGISAANIPTWFRAFYKPGEEIASIKDWDAKLERIVEEAPKWDIGSLSGIPSWVEMMLKAIVEHYKLKSIHEIWPNLQVYTSGGVAFEPYRQSFEKLLAKPMIYIDTYLASEGYLATQTRPGTTSMALNTDNGIFFEFVPFVEENMDDEGRVKQNAKVLALADVEENVEYVLLISTVAGAWRYMIGDTVMFTDKEKAEIRISGRTKHYLNVVGSQLSVHQMNQALEHLAEKYGAVIKEFMVAAIHRGDEYIHKWLIGAAIHPQKQNEFAKDLDAFLAEHNKNYKVARSKALKDVEVEFFPVSHFYAWSEDKKNLGGQAKIPRVLKEEDFLQVQDYLRKL
;
A
#
# COMPACT_ATOMS: atom_id res chain seq x y z
N MET A 1 -27.05 20.55 17.38
CA MET A 1 -26.29 19.34 17.76
C MET A 1 -26.86 18.17 16.98
N SER A 2 -26.07 17.56 16.10
CA SER A 2 -26.60 16.57 15.16
C SER A 2 -26.77 15.21 15.85
N VAL A 3 -27.97 14.63 15.74
CA VAL A 3 -28.35 13.31 16.28
C VAL A 3 -27.39 12.18 15.82
N ILE A 4 -26.69 12.41 14.71
CA ILE A 4 -25.71 11.48 14.12
C ILE A 4 -24.41 11.44 14.94
N GLY A 5 -23.93 12.57 15.45
CA GLY A 5 -22.74 12.61 16.32
C GLY A 5 -22.96 11.83 17.62
N GLU A 6 -24.15 11.91 18.21
CA GLU A 6 -24.51 11.11 19.38
C GLU A 6 -24.69 9.62 19.06
N LEU A 7 -25.16 9.26 17.87
CA LEU A 7 -25.29 7.86 17.43
C LEU A 7 -23.93 7.22 17.16
N ILE A 8 -23.01 7.95 16.52
CA ILE A 8 -21.63 7.52 16.33
C ILE A 8 -21.00 7.36 17.71
N LYS A 9 -21.06 8.37 18.58
CA LYS A 9 -20.54 8.33 19.96
C LYS A 9 -21.12 7.16 20.77
N LYS A 10 -22.44 6.93 20.73
CA LYS A 10 -23.08 5.76 21.36
C LYS A 10 -22.62 4.44 20.73
N ALA A 11 -22.40 4.37 19.43
CA ALA A 11 -21.83 3.18 18.80
C ALA A 11 -20.37 2.95 19.21
N ILE A 12 -19.56 4.01 19.34
CA ILE A 12 -18.18 3.97 19.89
C ILE A 12 -18.20 3.46 21.33
N ASP A 13 -19.12 3.98 22.15
CA ASP A 13 -19.25 3.60 23.56
C ASP A 13 -19.73 2.16 23.69
N VAL A 14 -20.82 1.77 23.01
CA VAL A 14 -21.39 0.42 23.08
C VAL A 14 -20.44 -0.65 22.53
N THR A 15 -19.72 -0.37 21.44
CA THR A 15 -18.73 -1.33 20.91
C THR A 15 -17.45 -1.39 21.76
N GLY A 16 -17.06 -0.27 22.37
CA GLY A 16 -15.94 -0.17 23.30
C GLY A 16 -16.15 -0.94 24.60
N PHE A 17 -17.39 -1.08 25.08
CA PHE A 17 -17.73 -1.86 26.28
C PHE A 17 -17.86 -3.38 26.04
N ILE A 18 -18.06 -3.84 24.80
CA ILE A 18 -18.40 -5.24 24.50
C ILE A 18 -17.21 -6.04 23.95
N LYS A 19 -16.20 -5.39 23.34
CA LYS A 19 -15.01 -6.09 22.84
C LYS A 19 -13.97 -6.20 23.94
N GLY A 20 -13.74 -7.42 24.44
CA GLY A 20 -12.59 -7.72 25.30
C GLY A 20 -11.27 -7.40 24.59
N GLU A 21 -10.15 -7.45 25.31
CA GLU A 21 -8.81 -7.26 24.73
C GLU A 21 -8.65 -8.10 23.46
N ALA A 22 -8.15 -7.47 22.39
CA ALA A 22 -7.92 -8.14 21.12
C ALA A 22 -6.99 -9.34 21.35
N LYS A 23 -7.30 -10.47 20.71
CA LYS A 23 -6.48 -11.68 20.80
C LYS A 23 -6.08 -12.11 19.40
N PRO A 24 -5.07 -11.46 18.80
CA PRO A 24 -4.77 -11.58 17.37
C PRO A 24 -4.60 -13.02 16.89
N VAL A 25 -3.91 -13.86 17.66
CA VAL A 25 -3.71 -15.29 17.33
C VAL A 25 -5.03 -16.05 17.27
N LYS A 26 -5.90 -15.88 18.28
CA LYS A 26 -7.20 -16.56 18.34
C LYS A 26 -8.14 -16.05 17.24
N GLU A 27 -8.10 -14.75 16.96
CA GLU A 27 -8.86 -14.16 15.86
C GLU A 27 -8.46 -14.77 14.52
N GLN A 28 -7.16 -14.95 14.26
CA GLN A 28 -6.66 -15.58 13.04
C GLN A 28 -7.05 -17.05 12.91
N GLU A 29 -7.06 -17.82 13.99
CA GLU A 29 -7.57 -19.20 13.99
C GLU A 29 -9.06 -19.25 13.59
N LEU A 30 -9.87 -18.32 14.12
CA LEU A 30 -11.29 -18.22 13.79
C LEU A 30 -11.50 -17.80 12.34
N VAL A 31 -10.75 -16.80 11.85
CA VAL A 31 -10.82 -16.33 10.46
C VAL A 31 -10.46 -17.46 9.51
N LEU A 32 -9.37 -18.21 9.74
CA LEU A 32 -9.02 -19.34 8.88
C LEU A 32 -10.15 -20.36 8.80
N ARG A 33 -10.74 -20.74 9.94
CA ARG A 33 -11.86 -21.69 9.96
C ARG A 33 -13.06 -21.17 9.16
N GLN A 34 -13.40 -19.89 9.30
CA GLN A 34 -14.49 -19.26 8.55
C GLN A 34 -14.20 -19.24 7.05
N LEU A 35 -12.99 -18.87 6.63
CA LEU A 35 -12.57 -18.88 5.23
C LEU A 35 -12.73 -20.29 4.62
N LEU A 36 -12.19 -21.31 5.28
CA LEU A 36 -12.27 -22.69 4.80
C LEU A 36 -13.71 -23.21 4.75
N GLU A 37 -14.52 -22.90 5.77
CA GLU A 37 -15.92 -23.33 5.85
C GLU A 37 -16.77 -22.71 4.75
N SER A 38 -16.61 -21.40 4.50
CA SER A 38 -17.29 -20.70 3.41
C SER A 38 -16.88 -21.23 2.03
N ALA A 39 -15.60 -21.48 1.83
CA ALA A 39 -15.07 -21.84 0.52
C ALA A 39 -15.08 -23.34 0.20
N LYS A 40 -15.43 -24.23 1.15
CA LYS A 40 -15.26 -25.69 0.96
C LYS A 40 -15.98 -26.29 -0.25
N LEU A 41 -17.06 -25.66 -0.72
CA LEU A 41 -17.84 -26.13 -1.87
C LEU A 41 -17.43 -25.52 -3.21
N THR A 42 -16.50 -24.55 -3.19
CA THR A 42 -15.91 -23.97 -4.40
C THR A 42 -15.02 -24.97 -5.13
N ALA A 43 -14.67 -24.69 -6.39
CA ALA A 43 -13.74 -25.52 -7.14
C ALA A 43 -12.38 -25.66 -6.43
N PHE A 44 -11.86 -24.53 -5.91
CA PHE A 44 -10.63 -24.49 -5.12
C PHE A 44 -10.75 -25.32 -3.83
N GLY A 45 -11.83 -25.10 -3.06
CA GLY A 45 -12.07 -25.82 -1.80
C GLY A 45 -12.21 -27.33 -1.98
N LYS A 46 -12.81 -27.77 -3.10
CA LYS A 46 -12.88 -29.19 -3.47
C LYS A 46 -11.52 -29.74 -3.89
N LYS A 47 -10.78 -29.02 -4.73
CA LYS A 47 -9.44 -29.41 -5.19
C LYS A 47 -8.48 -29.67 -4.04
N TYR A 48 -8.49 -28.81 -3.02
CA TYR A 48 -7.62 -28.89 -1.85
C TYR A 48 -8.30 -29.47 -0.60
N ASN A 49 -9.51 -30.03 -0.77
CA ASN A 49 -10.27 -30.78 0.22
C ASN A 49 -10.45 -30.05 1.57
N PHE A 50 -10.96 -28.83 1.54
CA PHE A 50 -11.18 -28.02 2.75
C PHE A 50 -12.08 -28.70 3.78
N THR A 51 -13.06 -29.50 3.34
CA THR A 51 -13.89 -30.32 4.23
C THR A 51 -13.03 -31.27 5.08
N LYS A 52 -12.02 -31.92 4.48
CA LYS A 52 -11.07 -32.77 5.22
C LYS A 52 -10.14 -31.93 6.09
N ASN A 53 -9.65 -30.79 5.60
CA ASN A 53 -8.75 -29.95 6.40
C ASN A 53 -9.43 -29.49 7.70
N LEU A 54 -10.71 -29.11 7.63
CA LEU A 54 -11.52 -28.70 8.77
C LEU A 54 -11.79 -29.81 9.79
N SER A 55 -11.77 -31.09 9.38
CA SER A 55 -12.04 -32.23 10.27
C SER A 55 -10.79 -32.78 10.98
N LEU A 56 -9.59 -32.35 10.59
CA LEU A 56 -8.34 -32.76 11.20
C LEU A 56 -8.08 -32.00 12.52
N ALA A 57 -7.23 -32.59 13.37
CA ALA A 57 -6.90 -32.03 14.69
C ALA A 57 -6.28 -30.63 14.60
N SER A 58 -5.47 -30.38 13.57
CA SER A 58 -4.94 -29.04 13.25
C SER A 58 -5.35 -28.64 11.82
N PRO A 59 -6.46 -27.90 11.67
CA PRO A 59 -6.88 -27.41 10.36
C PRO A 59 -5.87 -26.47 9.71
N LEU A 60 -5.12 -25.71 10.50
CA LEU A 60 -4.04 -24.86 10.02
C LEU A 60 -2.95 -25.68 9.33
N ALA A 61 -2.39 -26.68 10.02
CA ALA A 61 -1.34 -27.52 9.45
C ALA A 61 -1.85 -28.29 8.23
N ALA A 62 -3.09 -28.78 8.28
CA ALA A 62 -3.73 -29.44 7.14
C ALA A 62 -3.86 -28.51 5.93
N PHE A 63 -4.31 -27.27 6.14
CA PHE A 63 -4.43 -26.25 5.09
C PHE A 63 -3.07 -25.89 4.49
N GLN A 64 -2.06 -25.62 5.33
CA GLN A 64 -0.70 -25.28 4.87
C GLN A 64 -0.02 -26.42 4.11
N HIS A 65 -0.34 -27.66 4.45
CA HIS A 65 0.16 -28.83 3.73
C HIS A 65 -0.57 -29.06 2.39
N ALA A 66 -1.89 -28.84 2.35
CA ALA A 66 -2.69 -29.12 1.18
C ALA A 66 -2.58 -28.04 0.10
N VAL A 67 -2.51 -26.77 0.49
CA VAL A 67 -2.60 -25.62 -0.43
C VAL A 67 -1.19 -25.07 -0.70
N PRO A 68 -0.74 -24.97 -1.97
CA PRO A 68 0.55 -24.37 -2.30
C PRO A 68 0.55 -22.85 -2.07
N VAL A 69 1.74 -22.25 -2.03
CA VAL A 69 1.88 -20.79 -2.06
C VAL A 69 1.63 -20.32 -3.49
N HIS A 70 0.84 -19.26 -3.66
CA HIS A 70 0.52 -18.70 -4.98
C HIS A 70 1.13 -17.30 -5.12
N ASP A 71 1.74 -17.01 -6.26
CA ASP A 71 1.91 -15.64 -6.72
C ASP A 71 0.75 -15.25 -7.65
N TYR A 72 0.81 -14.05 -8.23
CA TYR A 72 -0.23 -13.59 -9.16
C TYR A 72 -0.34 -14.47 -10.40
N ASP A 73 0.78 -14.79 -11.04
CA ASP A 73 0.78 -15.50 -12.32
C ASP A 73 0.13 -16.88 -12.12
N LYS A 74 0.54 -17.59 -11.07
CA LYS A 74 -0.02 -18.90 -10.73
C LYS A 74 -1.48 -18.83 -10.31
N MET A 75 -1.86 -17.85 -9.49
CA MET A 75 -3.26 -17.71 -9.07
C MET A 75 -4.18 -17.36 -10.24
N PHE A 76 -3.70 -16.54 -11.16
CA PHE A 76 -4.43 -16.16 -12.35
C PHE A 76 -4.59 -17.35 -13.31
N GLU A 77 -3.47 -17.99 -13.66
CA GLU A 77 -3.42 -19.14 -14.57
C GLU A 77 -4.25 -20.32 -14.05
N ASP A 78 -4.14 -20.64 -12.76
CA ASP A 78 -4.84 -21.82 -12.22
C ASP A 78 -6.31 -21.51 -11.89
N TRP A 79 -6.67 -20.25 -11.59
CA TRP A 79 -7.97 -19.94 -10.97
C TRP A 79 -8.67 -18.65 -11.41
N TRP A 80 -8.03 -17.47 -11.29
CA TRP A 80 -8.77 -16.20 -11.45
C TRP A 80 -9.19 -15.92 -12.89
N HIS A 81 -8.54 -16.49 -13.91
CA HIS A 81 -8.98 -16.34 -15.30
C HIS A 81 -10.40 -16.87 -15.51
N TYR A 82 -10.80 -17.97 -14.86
CA TYR A 82 -12.17 -18.48 -14.93
C TYR A 82 -13.20 -17.46 -14.40
N LEU A 83 -12.82 -16.62 -13.44
CA LEU A 83 -13.71 -15.58 -12.92
C LEU A 83 -13.95 -14.48 -13.95
N LEU A 84 -12.93 -14.13 -14.74
CA LEU A 84 -13.05 -13.19 -15.87
C LEU A 84 -13.87 -13.76 -17.03
N GLU A 85 -13.92 -15.08 -17.16
CA GLU A 85 -14.78 -15.79 -18.11
C GLU A 85 -16.23 -15.94 -17.61
N GLY A 86 -16.53 -15.43 -16.41
CA GLY A 86 -17.89 -15.42 -15.83
C GLY A 86 -18.23 -16.67 -15.02
N HIS A 87 -17.27 -17.56 -14.74
CA HIS A 87 -17.51 -18.72 -13.87
C HIS A 87 -17.71 -18.30 -12.41
N GLN A 88 -18.58 -19.01 -11.71
CA GLN A 88 -18.90 -18.78 -10.30
C GLN A 88 -18.40 -19.92 -9.42
N ASN A 89 -18.24 -19.65 -8.12
CA ASN A 89 -17.81 -20.62 -7.11
C ASN A 89 -16.45 -21.25 -7.42
N VAL A 90 -15.51 -20.49 -8.01
CA VAL A 90 -14.16 -20.97 -8.34
C VAL A 90 -13.25 -20.90 -7.12
N THR A 91 -12.87 -19.71 -6.67
CA THR A 91 -11.99 -19.50 -5.50
C THR A 91 -12.72 -18.98 -4.26
N TRP A 92 -13.92 -18.39 -4.43
CA TRP A 92 -14.80 -17.93 -3.37
C TRP A 92 -16.27 -18.19 -3.79
N PRO A 93 -17.22 -18.37 -2.85
CA PRO A 93 -18.64 -18.52 -3.20
C PRO A 93 -19.19 -17.33 -4.02
N GLY A 94 -20.06 -17.64 -4.97
CA GLY A 94 -20.64 -16.65 -5.89
C GLY A 94 -19.73 -16.30 -7.07
N GLY A 95 -20.09 -15.22 -7.77
CA GLY A 95 -19.29 -14.62 -8.86
C GLY A 95 -18.63 -13.30 -8.44
N GLN A 96 -17.97 -12.64 -9.39
CA GLN A 96 -17.20 -11.43 -9.16
C GLN A 96 -17.84 -10.26 -9.91
N LYS A 97 -18.41 -9.32 -9.15
CA LYS A 97 -18.95 -8.08 -9.72
C LYS A 97 -17.85 -7.10 -10.10
N TYR A 98 -16.72 -7.17 -9.40
CA TYR A 98 -15.66 -6.19 -9.50
C TYR A 98 -14.30 -6.88 -9.67
N PHE A 99 -13.44 -6.25 -10.48
CA PHE A 99 -12.02 -6.56 -10.54
C PHE A 99 -11.20 -5.30 -10.26
N ALA A 100 -10.35 -5.38 -9.24
CA ALA A 100 -9.35 -4.37 -8.98
C ALA A 100 -8.21 -4.51 -9.99
N LEU A 101 -8.00 -3.46 -10.79
CA LEU A 101 -6.84 -3.32 -11.64
C LEU A 101 -5.67 -2.86 -10.79
N SER A 102 -4.61 -3.67 -10.73
CA SER A 102 -3.39 -3.35 -10.01
C SER A 102 -2.22 -3.18 -10.98
N SER A 103 -1.44 -2.11 -10.77
CA SER A 103 -0.19 -1.88 -11.47
C SER A 103 0.86 -2.87 -10.97
N GLY A 104 0.86 -4.07 -11.56
CA GLY A 104 1.99 -4.99 -11.42
C GLY A 104 3.29 -4.35 -11.92
N THR A 105 4.43 -4.90 -11.51
CA THR A 105 5.77 -4.49 -11.97
C THR A 105 6.07 -4.93 -13.41
N THR A 106 5.06 -5.41 -14.14
CA THR A 106 5.12 -5.88 -15.51
C THR A 106 4.09 -5.12 -16.33
N SER A 107 4.33 -4.93 -17.62
CA SER A 107 3.53 -4.14 -18.57
C SER A 107 2.05 -4.56 -18.73
N ASN A 108 1.58 -5.61 -18.06
CA ASN A 108 0.19 -6.07 -18.03
C ASN A 108 -0.46 -5.79 -16.67
N SER A 109 -1.65 -5.18 -16.69
CA SER A 109 -2.47 -4.96 -15.49
C SER A 109 -2.87 -6.28 -14.84
N LYS A 110 -2.76 -6.35 -13.52
CA LYS A 110 -3.25 -7.49 -12.73
C LYS A 110 -4.76 -7.32 -12.47
N TYR A 111 -5.51 -8.41 -12.64
CA TYR A 111 -6.94 -8.48 -12.37
C TYR A 111 -7.16 -9.22 -11.05
N ILE A 112 -7.45 -8.47 -9.99
CA ILE A 112 -7.66 -9.03 -8.66
C ILE A 112 -9.17 -9.06 -8.38
N PRO A 113 -9.76 -10.25 -8.11
CA PRO A 113 -11.16 -10.36 -7.73
C PRO A 113 -11.52 -9.47 -6.54
N VAL A 114 -12.67 -8.79 -6.61
CA VAL A 114 -13.23 -8.06 -5.48
C VAL A 114 -14.65 -8.54 -5.23
N THR A 115 -14.86 -9.18 -4.08
CA THR A 115 -16.14 -9.75 -3.65
C THR A 115 -16.91 -8.78 -2.76
N ASP A 116 -18.22 -8.98 -2.62
CA ASP A 116 -19.05 -8.20 -1.68
C ASP A 116 -18.52 -8.38 -0.23
N ASP A 117 -18.08 -9.58 0.14
CA ASP A 117 -17.48 -9.87 1.46
C ASP A 117 -16.18 -9.08 1.68
N MET A 118 -15.36 -8.91 0.64
CA MET A 118 -14.16 -8.08 0.71
C MET A 118 -14.51 -6.60 0.90
N LEU A 119 -15.51 -6.08 0.20
CA LEU A 119 -15.99 -4.71 0.39
C LEU A 119 -16.53 -4.50 1.81
N GLU A 120 -17.26 -5.47 2.35
CA GLU A 120 -17.71 -5.43 3.73
C GLU A 120 -16.53 -5.46 4.72
N ALA A 121 -15.52 -6.29 4.47
CA ALA A 121 -14.31 -6.35 5.27
C ALA A 121 -13.56 -5.00 5.25
N ILE A 122 -13.35 -4.40 4.08
CA ILE A 122 -12.74 -3.07 3.94
C ILE A 122 -13.54 -2.02 4.72
N ARG A 123 -14.87 -2.04 4.63
CA ARG A 123 -15.75 -1.12 5.36
C ARG A 123 -15.61 -1.27 6.88
N LYS A 124 -15.60 -2.51 7.40
CA LYS A 124 -15.41 -2.79 8.84
C LYS A 124 -14.03 -2.29 9.32
N ALA A 125 -12.98 -2.52 8.54
CA ALA A 125 -11.64 -2.02 8.82
C ALA A 125 -11.57 -0.49 8.81
N GLY A 126 -12.22 0.17 7.84
CA GLY A 126 -12.34 1.63 7.79
C GLY A 126 -13.05 2.22 9.00
N ILE A 127 -14.16 1.61 9.43
CA ILE A 127 -14.86 2.01 10.67
C ILE A 127 -13.93 1.84 11.88
N LYS A 128 -13.23 0.70 12.00
CA LYS A 128 -12.26 0.45 13.08
C LYS A 128 -11.17 1.52 13.11
N GLN A 129 -10.66 1.94 11.95
CA GLN A 129 -9.67 3.02 11.84
C GLN A 129 -10.25 4.35 12.33
N VAL A 130 -11.45 4.75 11.88
CA VAL A 130 -12.10 6.00 12.34
C VAL A 130 -12.36 5.95 13.85
N LEU A 131 -12.81 4.82 14.38
CA LEU A 131 -13.03 4.63 15.82
C LEU A 131 -11.71 4.72 16.62
N SER A 132 -10.58 4.33 16.03
CA SER A 132 -9.27 4.41 16.68
C SER A 132 -8.79 5.86 16.89
N LEU A 133 -9.38 6.84 16.19
CA LEU A 133 -9.09 8.26 16.38
C LEU A 133 -9.37 8.74 17.81
N LYS A 134 -10.24 8.04 18.56
CA LYS A 134 -10.47 8.31 19.99
C LYS A 134 -9.22 8.11 20.86
N ASN A 135 -8.24 7.35 20.38
CA ASN A 135 -6.98 7.11 21.07
C ASN A 135 -5.99 8.26 20.89
N PHE A 136 -6.32 9.24 20.04
CA PHE A 136 -5.52 10.42 19.77
C PHE A 136 -6.16 11.65 20.41
N GLU A 137 -5.34 12.66 20.71
CA GLU A 137 -5.81 13.92 21.31
C GLU A 137 -6.49 14.78 20.24
N LEU A 138 -7.81 14.61 20.12
CA LEU A 138 -8.66 15.35 19.17
C LEU A 138 -9.85 16.01 19.90
N PRO A 139 -10.21 17.26 19.55
CA PRO A 139 -11.34 17.94 20.16
C PRO A 139 -12.67 17.28 19.73
N GLY A 140 -13.71 17.38 20.57
CA GLY A 140 -14.97 16.66 20.32
C GLY A 140 -15.69 17.05 19.02
N ASP A 141 -15.56 18.30 18.60
CA ASP A 141 -16.14 18.82 17.35
C ASP A 141 -15.40 18.37 16.09
N PHE A 142 -14.20 17.80 16.22
CA PHE A 142 -13.46 17.19 15.11
C PHE A 142 -14.26 16.08 14.41
N PHE A 143 -15.02 15.29 15.18
CA PHE A 143 -15.79 14.17 14.65
C PHE A 143 -17.03 14.60 13.85
N GLU A 144 -17.36 15.90 13.85
CA GLU A 144 -18.42 16.46 13.01
C GLU A 144 -17.89 16.98 11.66
N LYS A 145 -16.56 16.97 11.47
CA LYS A 145 -15.90 17.54 10.30
C LYS A 145 -15.85 16.59 9.11
N GLN A 146 -15.70 17.17 7.93
CA GLN A 146 -15.66 16.43 6.67
C GLN A 146 -14.30 15.77 6.46
N ILE A 147 -14.28 14.70 5.67
CA ILE A 147 -13.10 13.92 5.34
C ILE A 147 -12.86 14.04 3.84
N MET A 148 -11.75 14.67 3.47
CA MET A 148 -11.29 14.72 2.09
C MET A 148 -10.57 13.40 1.76
N MET A 149 -11.22 12.52 1.01
CA MET A 149 -10.65 11.24 0.56
C MET A 149 -10.34 11.31 -0.93
N LEU A 150 -9.06 11.49 -1.22
CA LEU A 150 -8.54 11.63 -2.56
C LEU A 150 -8.10 10.27 -3.11
N GLY A 151 -8.81 9.80 -4.13
CA GLY A 151 -8.58 8.51 -4.78
C GLY A 151 -8.68 8.57 -6.30
N SER A 152 -8.49 7.40 -6.93
CA SER A 152 -8.80 7.18 -8.34
C SER A 152 -10.25 7.54 -8.68
N SER A 153 -10.58 7.65 -9.97
CA SER A 153 -11.98 7.86 -10.39
C SER A 153 -12.90 6.77 -9.85
N THR A 154 -14.09 7.17 -9.40
CA THR A 154 -15.18 6.26 -9.03
C THR A 154 -15.97 5.75 -10.23
N LYS A 155 -15.69 6.28 -11.44
CA LYS A 155 -16.31 5.83 -12.69
C LYS A 155 -15.64 4.55 -13.16
N LEU A 156 -16.21 3.42 -12.74
CA LEU A 156 -15.71 2.09 -13.10
C LEU A 156 -15.93 1.78 -14.59
N ILE A 157 -15.03 0.96 -15.14
CA ILE A 157 -15.09 0.48 -16.52
C ILE A 157 -16.09 -0.67 -16.56
N LYS A 158 -17.22 -0.46 -17.23
CA LYS A 158 -18.23 -1.51 -17.41
C LYS A 158 -17.80 -2.53 -18.45
N LYS A 159 -17.77 -3.80 -18.07
CA LYS A 159 -17.73 -4.95 -18.98
C LYS A 159 -19.12 -5.59 -19.03
N ASN A 160 -19.27 -6.64 -19.83
CA ASN A 160 -20.56 -7.29 -20.04
C ASN A 160 -21.13 -7.92 -18.76
N ASP A 161 -20.26 -8.39 -17.87
CA ASP A 161 -20.60 -9.21 -16.70
C ASP A 161 -19.96 -8.71 -15.39
N HIS A 162 -19.06 -7.73 -15.44
CA HIS A 162 -18.38 -7.15 -14.28
C HIS A 162 -17.97 -5.69 -14.51
N GLU A 163 -17.48 -5.03 -13.46
CA GLU A 163 -16.90 -3.69 -13.53
C GLU A 163 -15.43 -3.70 -13.08
N GLU A 164 -14.58 -2.91 -13.74
CA GLU A 164 -13.14 -2.85 -13.45
C GLU A 164 -12.75 -1.44 -12.97
N GLY A 165 -11.78 -1.36 -12.05
CA GLY A 165 -11.21 -0.09 -11.59
C GLY A 165 -10.14 -0.29 -10.54
N GLU A 166 -9.54 0.78 -10.02
CA GLU A 166 -8.65 0.67 -8.86
C GLU A 166 -9.47 0.42 -7.58
N ILE A 167 -8.89 -0.28 -6.60
CA ILE A 167 -9.59 -0.62 -5.35
C ILE A 167 -10.10 0.61 -4.59
N SER A 168 -9.39 1.75 -4.69
CA SER A 168 -9.83 3.03 -4.13
C SER A 168 -11.12 3.52 -4.77
N GLY A 169 -11.26 3.41 -6.09
CA GLY A 169 -12.44 3.82 -6.83
C GLY A 169 -13.63 2.90 -6.56
N ILE A 170 -13.39 1.58 -6.55
CA ILE A 170 -14.41 0.57 -6.23
C ILE A 170 -14.92 0.77 -4.79
N SER A 171 -14.02 0.96 -3.83
CA SER A 171 -14.39 1.19 -2.42
C SER A 171 -15.16 2.50 -2.24
N ALA A 172 -14.71 3.58 -2.90
CA ALA A 172 -15.36 4.88 -2.83
C ALA A 172 -16.77 4.88 -3.46
N ALA A 173 -16.96 4.17 -4.58
CA ALA A 173 -18.28 3.98 -5.19
C ALA A 173 -19.26 3.21 -4.27
N ASN A 174 -18.73 2.41 -3.34
CA ASN A 174 -19.50 1.60 -2.40
C ASN A 174 -19.53 2.17 -0.97
N ILE A 175 -19.24 3.48 -0.80
CA ILE A 175 -19.32 4.14 0.52
C ILE A 175 -20.75 4.10 1.06
N PRO A 176 -20.94 3.76 2.36
CA PRO A 176 -22.26 3.76 3.00
C PRO A 176 -22.97 5.11 2.89
N THR A 177 -24.27 5.09 2.64
CA THR A 177 -25.08 6.30 2.42
C THR A 177 -24.93 7.34 3.53
N TRP A 178 -24.89 6.91 4.79
CA TRP A 178 -24.74 7.80 5.94
C TRP A 178 -23.37 8.51 5.98
N PHE A 179 -22.33 7.91 5.39
CA PHE A 179 -20.97 8.47 5.36
C PHE A 179 -20.79 9.49 4.23
N ARG A 180 -21.66 9.47 3.20
CA ARG A 180 -21.57 10.38 2.04
C ARG A 180 -21.59 11.86 2.43
N ALA A 181 -22.25 12.22 3.53
CA ALA A 181 -22.27 13.60 4.03
C ALA A 181 -20.90 14.11 4.50
N PHE A 182 -20.06 13.20 5.00
CA PHE A 182 -18.70 13.49 5.46
C PHE A 182 -17.68 13.40 4.32
N TYR A 183 -17.93 12.58 3.31
CA TYR A 183 -17.04 12.37 2.19
C TYR A 183 -16.92 13.61 1.29
N LYS A 184 -15.69 14.13 1.15
CA LYS A 184 -15.27 15.11 0.14
C LYS A 184 -14.23 14.49 -0.78
N PRO A 185 -14.24 14.82 -2.09
CA PRO A 185 -14.96 15.95 -2.70
C PRO A 185 -16.43 15.64 -3.07
N GLY A 186 -16.91 14.42 -2.79
CA GLY A 186 -18.26 13.98 -3.13
C GLY A 186 -18.30 13.26 -4.48
N GLU A 187 -19.42 12.58 -4.75
CA GLU A 187 -19.55 11.64 -5.87
C GLU A 187 -19.32 12.29 -7.25
N GLU A 188 -19.88 13.48 -7.46
CA GLU A 188 -19.77 14.22 -8.72
C GLU A 188 -18.29 14.47 -9.08
N ILE A 189 -17.54 15.10 -8.17
CA ILE A 189 -16.12 15.45 -8.39
C ILE A 189 -15.25 14.19 -8.39
N ALA A 190 -15.53 13.22 -7.53
CA ALA A 190 -14.76 11.97 -7.47
C ALA A 190 -14.87 11.14 -8.76
N SER A 191 -16.00 11.24 -9.47
CA SER A 191 -16.25 10.53 -10.73
C SER A 191 -15.48 11.09 -11.93
N ILE A 192 -14.91 12.31 -11.82
CA ILE A 192 -14.10 12.91 -12.88
C ILE A 192 -12.87 12.01 -13.14
N LYS A 193 -12.66 11.65 -14.41
CA LYS A 193 -11.56 10.76 -14.82
C LYS A 193 -10.24 11.50 -14.98
N ASP A 194 -10.31 12.68 -15.61
CA ASP A 194 -9.17 13.56 -15.81
C ASP A 194 -8.72 14.15 -14.46
N TRP A 195 -7.43 14.02 -14.16
CA TRP A 195 -6.92 14.45 -12.87
C TRP A 195 -6.93 15.98 -12.74
N ASP A 196 -6.49 16.70 -13.77
CA ASP A 196 -6.36 18.14 -13.71
C ASP A 196 -7.73 18.81 -13.59
N ALA A 197 -8.72 18.36 -14.36
CA ALA A 197 -10.10 18.82 -14.25
C ALA A 197 -10.72 18.50 -12.87
N LYS A 198 -10.38 17.34 -12.29
CA LYS A 198 -10.80 17.00 -10.92
C LYS A 198 -10.17 17.95 -9.92
N LEU A 199 -8.87 18.19 -10.03
CA LEU A 199 -8.12 19.06 -9.14
C LEU A 199 -8.65 20.49 -9.20
N GLU A 200 -8.89 21.02 -10.41
CA GLU A 200 -9.49 22.35 -10.61
C GLU A 200 -10.83 22.45 -9.87
N ARG A 201 -11.71 21.45 -10.03
CA ARG A 201 -13.00 21.43 -9.34
C ARG A 201 -12.88 21.31 -7.82
N ILE A 202 -11.89 20.58 -7.32
CA ILE A 202 -11.57 20.51 -5.89
C ILE A 202 -11.13 21.88 -5.38
N VAL A 203 -10.26 22.58 -6.12
CA VAL A 203 -9.76 23.91 -5.76
C VAL A 203 -10.93 24.89 -5.66
N GLU A 204 -11.81 24.95 -6.66
CA GLU A 204 -12.98 25.86 -6.67
C GLU A 204 -13.91 25.67 -5.47
N GLU A 205 -14.12 24.42 -5.05
CA GLU A 205 -15.07 24.06 -3.99
C GLU A 205 -14.43 24.05 -2.59
N ALA A 206 -13.10 24.07 -2.49
CA ALA A 206 -12.36 23.95 -1.23
C ALA A 206 -12.82 24.92 -0.12
N PRO A 207 -13.11 26.21 -0.38
CA PRO A 207 -13.56 27.13 0.67
C PRO A 207 -14.94 26.81 1.25
N LYS A 208 -15.73 25.93 0.60
CA LYS A 208 -17.08 25.56 1.05
C LYS A 208 -17.06 24.38 2.02
N TRP A 209 -15.90 23.79 2.28
CA TRP A 209 -15.76 22.59 3.10
C TRP A 209 -15.01 22.88 4.40
N ASP A 210 -15.39 22.18 5.45
CA ASP A 210 -14.70 22.20 6.74
C ASP A 210 -14.06 20.83 6.96
N ILE A 211 -12.84 20.69 6.42
CA ILE A 211 -12.10 19.42 6.41
C ILE A 211 -11.38 19.23 7.74
N GLY A 212 -11.69 18.14 8.43
CA GLY A 212 -10.96 17.69 9.63
C GLY A 212 -9.86 16.69 9.30
N SER A 213 -10.11 15.81 8.32
CA SER A 213 -9.20 14.72 7.95
C SER A 213 -8.92 14.68 6.45
N LEU A 214 -7.68 14.33 6.11
CA LEU A 214 -7.24 13.98 4.77
C LEU A 214 -7.01 12.47 4.68
N SER A 215 -7.32 11.87 3.52
CA SER A 215 -6.99 10.48 3.19
C SER A 215 -6.60 10.38 1.72
N GLY A 216 -5.54 9.64 1.42
CA GLY A 216 -5.07 9.44 0.05
C GLY A 216 -3.56 9.30 -0.04
N ILE A 217 -3.06 9.07 -1.25
CA ILE A 217 -1.62 8.96 -1.53
C ILE A 217 -0.94 10.33 -1.30
N PRO A 218 0.20 10.38 -0.57
CA PRO A 218 0.91 11.62 -0.22
C PRO A 218 1.14 12.60 -1.36
N SER A 219 1.62 12.15 -2.51
CA SER A 219 1.92 13.02 -3.65
C SER A 219 0.69 13.79 -4.14
N TRP A 220 -0.44 13.10 -4.31
CA TRP A 220 -1.69 13.68 -4.79
C TRP A 220 -2.31 14.64 -3.77
N VAL A 221 -2.27 14.28 -2.49
CA VAL A 221 -2.77 15.16 -1.42
C VAL A 221 -1.90 16.41 -1.32
N GLU A 222 -0.58 16.28 -1.40
CA GLU A 222 0.33 17.43 -1.41
C GLU A 222 0.09 18.35 -2.63
N MET A 223 -0.07 17.77 -3.83
CA MET A 223 -0.40 18.53 -5.04
C MET A 223 -1.71 19.29 -4.90
N MET A 224 -2.74 18.64 -4.36
CA MET A 224 -4.03 19.27 -4.08
C MET A 224 -3.91 20.44 -3.11
N LEU A 225 -3.21 20.25 -1.99
CA LEU A 225 -3.01 21.30 -0.99
C LEU A 225 -2.24 22.49 -1.59
N LYS A 226 -1.20 22.24 -2.38
CA LYS A 226 -0.44 23.29 -3.08
C LYS A 226 -1.32 24.10 -4.03
N ALA A 227 -2.10 23.42 -4.88
CA ALA A 227 -2.98 24.08 -5.82
C ALA A 227 -3.99 25.00 -5.11
N ILE A 228 -4.57 24.55 -3.99
CA ILE A 228 -5.49 25.36 -3.18
C ILE A 228 -4.77 26.57 -2.57
N VAL A 229 -3.62 26.36 -1.92
CA VAL A 229 -2.84 27.43 -1.28
C VAL A 229 -2.39 28.48 -2.28
N GLU A 230 -1.93 28.06 -3.47
CA GLU A 230 -1.50 28.95 -4.54
C GLU A 230 -2.68 29.74 -5.14
N HIS A 231 -3.79 29.06 -5.46
CA HIS A 231 -4.96 29.68 -6.07
C HIS A 231 -5.57 30.78 -5.18
N TYR A 232 -5.72 30.51 -3.88
CA TYR A 232 -6.29 31.47 -2.92
C TYR A 232 -5.24 32.35 -2.23
N LYS A 233 -3.96 32.22 -2.60
CA LYS A 233 -2.82 32.98 -2.03
C LYS A 233 -2.76 32.88 -0.50
N LEU A 234 -3.01 31.69 0.03
CA LEU A 234 -3.01 31.43 1.47
C LEU A 234 -1.58 31.33 2.00
N LYS A 235 -1.39 31.63 3.28
CA LYS A 235 -0.14 31.31 3.99
C LYS A 235 -0.09 29.84 4.39
N SER A 236 -1.26 29.25 4.66
CA SER A 236 -1.43 27.84 4.97
C SER A 236 -2.84 27.37 4.64
N ILE A 237 -3.02 26.07 4.46
CA ILE A 237 -4.36 25.50 4.21
C ILE A 237 -5.35 25.77 5.37
N HIS A 238 -4.83 25.94 6.59
CA HIS A 238 -5.64 26.18 7.78
C HIS A 238 -6.42 27.50 7.76
N GLU A 239 -6.14 28.42 6.83
CA GLU A 239 -6.95 29.63 6.63
C GLU A 239 -8.36 29.32 6.12
N ILE A 240 -8.51 28.25 5.33
CA ILE A 240 -9.84 27.80 4.85
C ILE A 240 -10.29 26.50 5.50
N TRP A 241 -9.36 25.63 5.95
CA TRP A 241 -9.66 24.40 6.68
C TRP A 241 -9.09 24.46 8.11
N PRO A 242 -9.66 25.29 9.00
CA PRO A 242 -9.11 25.54 10.33
C PRO A 242 -9.12 24.28 11.23
N ASN A 243 -9.99 23.31 10.94
CA ASN A 243 -10.13 22.10 11.74
C ASN A 243 -9.29 20.92 11.25
N LEU A 244 -8.50 21.10 10.18
CA LEU A 244 -7.65 20.06 9.63
C LEU A 244 -6.59 19.64 10.65
N GLN A 245 -6.65 18.37 11.08
CA GLN A 245 -5.78 17.83 12.14
C GLN A 245 -5.26 16.41 11.86
N VAL A 246 -5.92 15.63 11.01
CA VAL A 246 -5.51 14.23 10.74
C VAL A 246 -5.20 14.02 9.27
N TYR A 247 -4.10 13.33 8.99
CA TYR A 247 -3.80 12.81 7.67
C TYR A 247 -3.58 11.30 7.73
N THR A 248 -4.42 10.56 7.02
CA THR A 248 -4.31 9.11 6.86
C THR A 248 -3.64 8.79 5.53
N SER A 249 -2.39 8.37 5.57
CA SER A 249 -1.60 8.04 4.39
C SER A 249 -2.02 6.67 3.83
N GLY A 250 -1.96 6.51 2.51
CA GLY A 250 -2.26 5.26 1.85
C GLY A 250 -1.27 4.95 0.73
N GLY A 251 -0.99 3.67 0.52
CA GLY A 251 -0.32 3.15 -0.66
C GLY A 251 1.21 3.33 -0.75
N VAL A 252 1.79 4.38 -0.18
CA VAL A 252 3.25 4.62 -0.14
C VAL A 252 3.64 5.25 1.20
N ALA A 253 4.93 5.16 1.56
CA ALA A 253 5.45 5.79 2.77
C ALA A 253 5.25 7.31 2.73
N PHE A 254 4.76 7.88 3.82
CA PHE A 254 4.55 9.32 3.94
C PHE A 254 5.85 10.10 4.18
N GLU A 255 6.81 9.50 4.88
CA GLU A 255 8.02 10.18 5.37
C GLU A 255 8.76 11.03 4.31
N PRO A 256 8.96 10.56 3.06
CA PRO A 256 9.62 11.37 2.02
C PRO A 256 8.89 12.68 1.66
N TYR A 257 7.58 12.76 1.91
CA TYR A 257 6.75 13.93 1.60
C TYR A 257 6.52 14.84 2.81
N ARG A 258 6.85 14.37 4.03
CA ARG A 258 6.53 15.05 5.30
C ARG A 258 6.97 16.50 5.29
N GLN A 259 8.25 16.75 5.01
CA GLN A 259 8.82 18.10 5.11
C GLN A 259 8.14 19.09 4.14
N SER A 260 7.85 18.68 2.90
CA SER A 260 7.17 19.56 1.94
C SER A 260 5.69 19.73 2.24
N PHE A 261 5.05 18.70 2.78
CA PHE A 261 3.66 18.73 3.22
C PHE A 261 3.47 19.67 4.41
N GLU A 262 4.33 19.58 5.43
CA GLU A 262 4.25 20.39 6.65
C GLU A 262 4.43 21.90 6.40
N LYS A 263 5.13 22.29 5.32
CA LYS A 263 5.23 23.70 4.89
C LYS A 263 3.88 24.33 4.49
N LEU A 264 2.88 23.51 4.18
CA LEU A 264 1.54 23.97 3.78
C LEU A 264 0.61 24.16 4.99
N LEU A 265 1.08 23.81 6.19
CA LEU A 265 0.30 23.75 7.42
C LEU A 265 0.70 24.88 8.38
N ALA A 266 -0.26 25.43 9.12
CA ALA A 266 0.01 26.35 10.22
C ALA A 266 0.23 25.65 11.57
N LYS A 267 -0.14 24.37 11.67
CA LYS A 267 -0.03 23.57 12.90
C LYS A 267 0.27 22.10 12.60
N PRO A 268 0.89 21.37 13.55
CA PRO A 268 1.15 19.95 13.39
C PRO A 268 -0.14 19.15 13.17
N MET A 269 0.00 18.03 12.47
CA MET A 269 -1.07 17.07 12.24
C MET A 269 -0.73 15.70 12.85
N ILE A 270 -1.76 14.91 13.09
CA ILE A 270 -1.65 13.50 13.41
C ILE A 270 -1.56 12.73 12.10
N TYR A 271 -0.48 11.97 11.94
CA TYR A 271 -0.24 11.12 10.78
C TYR A 271 -0.58 9.67 11.15
N ILE A 272 -1.41 9.04 10.32
CA ILE A 272 -1.87 7.68 10.51
C ILE A 272 -1.53 6.87 9.27
N ASP A 273 -0.69 5.84 9.43
CA ASP A 273 -0.37 4.95 8.35
C ASP A 273 -1.42 3.84 8.18
N THR A 274 -1.66 3.48 6.92
CA THR A 274 -2.56 2.39 6.55
C THR A 274 -1.92 1.49 5.53
N TYR A 275 -2.24 0.20 5.63
CA TYR A 275 -1.86 -0.80 4.66
C TYR A 275 -3.11 -1.29 3.94
N LEU A 276 -3.50 -0.55 2.90
CA LEU A 276 -4.56 -0.90 1.96
C LEU A 276 -3.94 -1.29 0.62
N ALA A 277 -4.26 -2.49 0.14
CA ALA A 277 -3.85 -3.01 -1.15
C ALA A 277 -5.06 -3.45 -1.96
N SER A 278 -4.84 -3.78 -3.23
CA SER A 278 -5.91 -4.28 -4.12
C SER A 278 -6.51 -5.59 -3.64
N GLU A 279 -5.79 -6.35 -2.81
CA GLU A 279 -6.18 -7.62 -2.22
C GLU A 279 -6.89 -7.50 -0.86
N GLY A 280 -6.89 -6.33 -0.21
CA GLY A 280 -7.52 -6.14 1.10
C GLY A 280 -7.04 -4.92 1.89
N TYR A 281 -7.70 -4.64 3.01
CA TYR A 281 -7.25 -3.67 4.02
C TYR A 281 -6.54 -4.42 5.16
N LEU A 282 -5.21 -4.50 5.08
CA LEU A 282 -4.39 -5.42 5.87
C LEU A 282 -4.07 -4.90 7.27
N ALA A 283 -3.75 -3.62 7.43
CA ALA A 283 -3.32 -3.05 8.70
C ALA A 283 -3.62 -1.55 8.82
N THR A 284 -3.74 -1.04 10.06
CA THR A 284 -3.88 0.39 10.32
C THR A 284 -3.20 0.79 11.62
N GLN A 285 -2.63 1.99 11.69
CA GLN A 285 -2.12 2.54 12.94
C GLN A 285 -3.30 2.98 13.82
N THR A 286 -3.42 2.38 15.01
CA THR A 286 -4.57 2.59 15.91
C THR A 286 -4.25 3.38 17.18
N ARG A 287 -2.99 3.73 17.43
CA ARG A 287 -2.57 4.41 18.67
C ARG A 287 -1.46 5.44 18.45
N PRO A 288 -1.37 6.46 19.31
CA PRO A 288 -0.28 7.44 19.26
C PRO A 288 1.05 6.84 19.73
N GLY A 289 2.13 7.58 19.49
CA GLY A 289 3.48 7.24 19.95
C GLY A 289 4.15 6.09 19.20
N THR A 290 3.59 5.65 18.07
CA THR A 290 4.18 4.65 17.18
C THR A 290 3.82 4.95 15.73
N THR A 291 4.66 4.52 14.79
CA THR A 291 4.37 4.48 13.34
C THR A 291 4.01 3.07 12.87
N SER A 292 3.91 2.11 13.80
CA SER A 292 3.54 0.74 13.48
C SER A 292 2.03 0.59 13.27
N MET A 293 1.66 -0.31 12.37
CA MET A 293 0.27 -0.61 12.04
C MET A 293 -0.14 -1.95 12.63
N ALA A 294 -1.29 -1.99 13.31
CA ALA A 294 -1.87 -3.24 13.79
C ALA A 294 -2.57 -3.96 12.63
N LEU A 295 -2.28 -5.25 12.45
CA LEU A 295 -2.96 -6.10 11.47
C LEU A 295 -4.48 -6.19 11.76
N ASN A 296 -5.28 -6.25 10.71
CA ASN A 296 -6.72 -6.51 10.80
C ASN A 296 -6.97 -8.02 10.96
N THR A 297 -6.71 -8.54 12.15
CA THR A 297 -6.70 -9.98 12.46
C THR A 297 -8.07 -10.63 12.60
N ASP A 298 -9.14 -9.84 12.67
CA ASP A 298 -10.49 -10.31 13.01
C ASP A 298 -11.49 -10.21 11.85
N ASN A 299 -11.02 -9.97 10.62
CA ASN A 299 -11.91 -9.57 9.54
C ASN A 299 -11.43 -9.96 8.14
N GLY A 300 -11.85 -11.13 7.68
CA GLY A 300 -11.82 -11.53 6.27
C GLY A 300 -10.45 -11.81 5.64
N ILE A 301 -9.37 -11.71 6.43
CA ILE A 301 -7.99 -11.97 5.99
C ILE A 301 -7.28 -12.85 7.01
N PHE A 302 -6.75 -13.98 6.53
CA PHE A 302 -5.81 -14.83 7.26
C PHE A 302 -4.39 -14.56 6.77
N PHE A 303 -3.46 -14.33 7.68
CA PHE A 303 -2.07 -13.97 7.43
C PHE A 303 -1.13 -15.14 7.75
N GLU A 304 -0.17 -15.38 6.86
CA GLU A 304 0.98 -16.24 7.11
C GLU A 304 2.27 -15.50 6.76
N PHE A 305 3.37 -15.93 7.37
CA PHE A 305 4.64 -15.21 7.34
C PHE A 305 5.77 -16.16 6.94
N VAL A 306 6.51 -15.83 5.90
CA VAL A 306 7.68 -16.60 5.46
C VAL A 306 8.92 -15.80 5.78
N PRO A 307 9.86 -16.29 6.62
CA PRO A 307 11.10 -15.56 6.90
C PRO A 307 11.79 -15.18 5.59
N PHE A 308 12.10 -13.90 5.42
CA PHE A 308 12.68 -13.39 4.19
C PHE A 308 14.19 -13.64 4.16
N VAL A 309 14.54 -14.88 3.82
CA VAL A 309 15.92 -15.39 3.72
C VAL A 309 16.09 -16.18 2.42
N GLU A 310 17.33 -16.25 1.90
CA GLU A 310 17.65 -16.84 0.60
C GLU A 310 17.14 -18.29 0.44
N GLU A 311 17.16 -19.07 1.52
CA GLU A 311 16.70 -20.45 1.51
C GLU A 311 15.20 -20.58 1.17
N ASN A 312 14.40 -19.56 1.51
CA ASN A 312 12.96 -19.52 1.28
C ASN A 312 12.56 -18.87 -0.06
N MET A 313 13.47 -18.17 -0.74
CA MET A 313 13.18 -17.40 -1.95
C MET A 313 13.79 -18.05 -3.20
N ASP A 314 13.10 -18.01 -4.34
CA ASP A 314 13.68 -18.34 -5.65
C ASP A 314 14.38 -17.13 -6.30
N ASP A 315 14.99 -17.34 -7.46
CA ASP A 315 15.79 -16.34 -8.17
C ASP A 315 14.93 -15.16 -8.67
N GLU A 316 13.62 -15.38 -8.84
CA GLU A 316 12.63 -14.36 -9.20
C GLU A 316 12.03 -13.63 -7.98
N GLY A 317 12.52 -13.94 -6.78
CA GLY A 317 12.07 -13.35 -5.52
C GLY A 317 10.69 -13.84 -5.08
N ARG A 318 10.23 -15.00 -5.55
CA ARG A 318 9.00 -15.67 -5.08
C ARG A 318 9.32 -16.63 -3.95
N VAL A 319 8.31 -16.96 -3.15
CA VAL A 319 8.43 -17.94 -2.07
C VAL A 319 8.49 -19.35 -2.67
N LYS A 320 9.53 -20.11 -2.32
CA LYS A 320 9.66 -21.53 -2.67
C LYS A 320 8.54 -22.35 -2.01
N GLN A 321 8.03 -23.36 -2.71
CA GLN A 321 6.90 -24.17 -2.23
C GLN A 321 7.19 -24.98 -0.96
N ASN A 322 8.47 -25.28 -0.70
CA ASN A 322 8.93 -25.95 0.52
C ASN A 322 9.43 -24.99 1.61
N ALA A 323 9.24 -23.67 1.44
CA ALA A 323 9.67 -22.67 2.40
C ALA A 323 8.99 -22.86 3.77
N LYS A 324 9.69 -22.45 4.83
CA LYS A 324 9.11 -22.44 6.18
C LYS A 324 8.06 -21.35 6.27
N VAL A 325 6.80 -21.73 6.45
CA VAL A 325 5.68 -20.79 6.62
C VAL A 325 5.19 -20.80 8.06
N LEU A 326 5.12 -19.61 8.66
CA LEU A 326 4.74 -19.40 10.05
C LEU A 326 3.33 -18.81 10.14
N ALA A 327 2.60 -19.19 11.18
CA ALA A 327 1.40 -18.47 11.60
C ALA A 327 1.78 -17.28 12.50
N LEU A 328 0.82 -16.39 12.77
CA LEU A 328 1.01 -15.23 13.64
C LEU A 328 1.56 -15.60 15.03
N ALA A 329 1.21 -16.78 15.56
CA ALA A 329 1.71 -17.25 16.85
C ALA A 329 3.23 -17.50 16.88
N ASP A 330 3.83 -17.80 15.73
CA ASP A 330 5.21 -18.30 15.62
C ASP A 330 6.18 -17.24 15.10
N VAL A 331 5.72 -16.02 14.82
CA VAL A 331 6.59 -14.92 14.39
C VAL A 331 7.46 -14.42 15.53
N GLU A 332 8.58 -13.82 15.15
CA GLU A 332 9.52 -13.13 16.03
C GLU A 332 9.60 -11.66 15.64
N GLU A 333 9.77 -10.78 16.62
CA GLU A 333 9.97 -9.35 16.42
C GLU A 333 11.32 -9.07 15.77
N ASN A 334 11.41 -7.97 15.01
CA ASN A 334 12.61 -7.53 14.30
C ASN A 334 13.14 -8.52 13.24
N VAL A 335 12.34 -9.51 12.86
CA VAL A 335 12.60 -10.40 11.73
C VAL A 335 11.74 -9.96 10.54
N GLU A 336 12.33 -9.96 9.34
CA GLU A 336 11.61 -9.67 8.11
C GLU A 336 10.89 -10.91 7.57
N TYR A 337 9.65 -10.73 7.14
CA TYR A 337 8.82 -11.76 6.57
C TYR A 337 8.22 -11.34 5.24
N VAL A 338 8.15 -12.25 4.27
CA VAL A 338 7.21 -12.13 3.16
C VAL A 338 5.80 -12.40 3.68
N LEU A 339 4.88 -11.51 3.35
CA LEU A 339 3.48 -11.62 3.75
C LEU A 339 2.71 -12.49 2.74
N LEU A 340 2.08 -13.56 3.25
CA LEU A 340 1.09 -14.34 2.52
C LEU A 340 -0.30 -14.06 3.09
N ILE A 341 -1.31 -14.01 2.22
CA ILE A 341 -2.70 -13.76 2.61
C ILE A 341 -3.64 -14.80 2.02
N SER A 342 -4.64 -15.18 2.81
CA SER A 342 -5.86 -15.83 2.33
C SER A 342 -7.06 -14.95 2.67
N THR A 343 -7.92 -14.66 1.70
CA THR A 343 -8.93 -13.62 1.86
C THR A 343 -10.31 -14.07 1.41
N VAL A 344 -11.33 -13.35 1.87
CA VAL A 344 -12.73 -13.45 1.38
C VAL A 344 -12.91 -13.04 -0.08
N ALA A 345 -11.84 -12.64 -0.78
CA ALA A 345 -11.84 -12.42 -2.23
C ALA A 345 -11.41 -13.67 -3.02
N GLY A 346 -11.12 -14.78 -2.34
CA GLY A 346 -10.62 -15.99 -2.99
C GLY A 346 -9.14 -15.90 -3.36
N ALA A 347 -8.36 -15.06 -2.66
CA ALA A 347 -6.91 -15.22 -2.57
C ALA A 347 -6.61 -16.33 -1.55
N TRP A 348 -5.69 -17.25 -1.86
CA TRP A 348 -5.36 -18.39 -1.00
C TRP A 348 -3.85 -18.59 -0.95
N ARG A 349 -3.26 -18.42 0.24
CA ARG A 349 -1.80 -18.41 0.46
C ARG A 349 -1.08 -17.55 -0.58
N TYR A 350 -1.70 -16.42 -0.91
CA TYR A 350 -1.29 -15.53 -1.97
C TYR A 350 -0.18 -14.60 -1.48
N MET A 351 0.93 -14.60 -2.19
CA MET A 351 2.06 -13.73 -1.96
C MET A 351 1.78 -12.35 -2.56
N ILE A 352 1.42 -11.40 -1.69
CA ILE A 352 1.14 -10.01 -2.11
C ILE A 352 2.39 -9.29 -2.63
N GLY A 353 3.56 -9.80 -2.25
CA GLY A 353 4.86 -9.31 -2.72
C GLY A 353 5.51 -8.27 -1.81
N ASP A 354 4.86 -7.90 -0.70
CA ASP A 354 5.39 -6.98 0.31
C ASP A 354 6.09 -7.77 1.44
N THR A 355 7.13 -7.17 2.02
CA THR A 355 7.78 -7.67 3.25
C THR A 355 7.39 -6.82 4.45
N VAL A 356 7.24 -7.47 5.60
CA VAL A 356 6.84 -6.84 6.86
C VAL A 356 7.76 -7.28 7.98
N MET A 357 7.89 -6.42 8.99
CA MET A 357 8.62 -6.71 10.22
C MET A 357 7.73 -6.43 11.41
N PHE A 358 7.68 -7.36 12.37
CA PHE A 358 6.94 -7.17 13.61
C PHE A 358 7.68 -6.26 14.56
N THR A 359 6.97 -5.27 15.09
CA THR A 359 7.47 -4.36 16.14
C THR A 359 6.87 -4.65 17.51
N ASP A 360 5.68 -5.27 17.55
CA ASP A 360 5.03 -5.73 18.77
C ASP A 360 4.18 -6.96 18.40
N LYS A 361 4.62 -8.15 18.82
CA LYS A 361 3.95 -9.41 18.49
C LYS A 361 2.60 -9.53 19.20
N GLU A 362 2.51 -9.11 20.46
CA GLU A 362 1.29 -9.25 21.27
C GLU A 362 0.13 -8.44 20.67
N LYS A 363 0.43 -7.25 20.13
CA LYS A 363 -0.52 -6.38 19.44
C LYS A 363 -0.66 -6.65 17.95
N ALA A 364 0.13 -7.59 17.40
CA ALA A 364 0.25 -7.83 15.96
C ALA A 364 0.56 -6.55 15.17
N GLU A 365 1.46 -5.72 15.71
CA GLU A 365 1.91 -4.48 15.06
C GLU A 365 3.12 -4.75 14.17
N ILE A 366 3.03 -4.23 12.95
CA ILE A 366 4.04 -4.38 11.91
C ILE A 366 4.48 -3.03 11.35
N ARG A 367 5.61 -3.04 10.67
CA ARG A 367 5.99 -2.04 9.67
C ARG A 367 6.23 -2.73 8.34
N ILE A 368 5.91 -2.04 7.25
CA ILE A 368 6.28 -2.50 5.90
C ILE A 368 7.79 -2.29 5.76
N SER A 369 8.54 -3.35 5.50
CA SER A 369 10.00 -3.30 5.38
C SER A 369 10.49 -3.27 3.92
N GLY A 370 9.61 -3.55 2.95
CA GLY A 370 9.96 -3.52 1.54
C GLY A 370 9.02 -4.31 0.64
N ARG A 371 9.53 -4.68 -0.54
CA ARG A 371 8.89 -5.62 -1.47
C ARG A 371 9.88 -6.66 -1.94
N THR A 372 9.41 -7.89 -2.08
CA THR A 372 10.15 -9.03 -2.61
C THR A 372 10.76 -8.79 -3.99
N LYS A 373 10.00 -8.22 -4.94
CA LYS A 373 10.46 -7.90 -6.31
C LYS A 373 11.14 -6.54 -6.44
N HIS A 374 11.09 -5.68 -5.42
CA HIS A 374 11.84 -4.40 -5.40
C HIS A 374 13.08 -4.51 -4.52
N TYR A 375 13.69 -5.67 -4.51
CA TYR A 375 15.07 -5.81 -4.10
C TYR A 375 15.96 -5.61 -5.30
N LEU A 376 16.91 -4.68 -5.20
CA LEU A 376 18.01 -4.67 -6.16
C LEU A 376 18.97 -5.77 -5.72
N ASN A 377 18.75 -6.98 -6.25
CA ASN A 377 19.59 -8.15 -6.02
C ASN A 377 20.40 -8.47 -7.27
N VAL A 378 21.32 -7.58 -7.63
CA VAL A 378 22.28 -7.84 -8.69
C VAL A 378 23.60 -8.20 -8.04
N VAL A 379 24.15 -9.35 -8.44
CA VAL A 379 25.40 -9.94 -7.92
C VAL A 379 25.45 -10.06 -6.38
N GLY A 380 24.27 -10.25 -5.76
CA GLY A 380 24.11 -10.41 -4.32
C GLY A 380 24.00 -9.11 -3.52
N SER A 381 23.71 -7.97 -4.16
CA SER A 381 23.62 -6.66 -3.48
C SER A 381 22.50 -6.55 -2.44
N GLN A 382 21.39 -7.28 -2.63
CA GLN A 382 20.24 -7.39 -1.72
C GLN A 382 19.84 -6.07 -1.04
N LEU A 383 19.64 -4.99 -1.82
CA LEU A 383 19.16 -3.71 -1.27
C LEU A 383 17.63 -3.68 -1.24
N SER A 384 17.06 -3.45 -0.06
CA SER A 384 15.62 -3.23 0.13
C SER A 384 15.24 -1.78 -0.18
N VAL A 385 14.01 -1.54 -0.64
CA VAL A 385 13.51 -0.15 -0.85
C VAL A 385 13.60 0.67 0.45
N HIS A 386 13.42 0.04 1.62
CA HIS A 386 13.58 0.72 2.89
C HIS A 386 15.01 1.20 3.12
N GLN A 387 16.02 0.35 2.89
CA GLN A 387 17.43 0.72 2.99
C GLN A 387 17.80 1.81 1.98
N MET A 388 17.25 1.74 0.77
CA MET A 388 17.44 2.78 -0.25
C MET A 388 16.84 4.13 0.20
N ASN A 389 15.62 4.12 0.76
CA ASN A 389 14.99 5.34 1.31
C ASN A 389 15.82 5.91 2.46
N GLN A 390 16.26 5.08 3.42
CA GLN A 390 17.09 5.53 4.54
C GLN A 390 18.39 6.19 4.05
N ALA A 391 19.03 5.62 3.03
CA ALA A 391 20.22 6.22 2.44
C ALA A 391 19.91 7.57 1.79
N LEU A 392 18.83 7.65 0.99
CA LEU A 392 18.43 8.90 0.35
C LEU A 392 17.99 9.98 1.35
N GLU A 393 17.31 9.61 2.44
CA GLU A 393 16.94 10.51 3.54
C GLU A 393 18.18 11.08 4.23
N HIS A 394 19.14 10.22 4.60
CA HIS A 394 20.40 10.65 5.21
C HIS A 394 21.19 11.60 4.29
N LEU A 395 21.27 11.28 3.01
CA LEU A 395 21.95 12.14 2.03
C LEU A 395 21.16 13.42 1.73
N ALA A 396 19.83 13.39 1.73
CA ALA A 396 19.00 14.57 1.54
C ALA A 396 19.29 15.62 2.61
N GLU A 397 19.41 15.20 3.88
CA GLU A 397 19.81 16.07 4.99
C GLU A 397 21.22 16.64 4.79
N LYS A 398 22.20 15.78 4.47
CA LYS A 398 23.61 16.17 4.28
C LYS A 398 23.78 17.23 3.18
N TYR A 399 23.04 17.09 2.09
CA TYR A 399 23.19 17.94 0.90
C TYR A 399 22.14 19.06 0.78
N GLY A 400 21.22 19.17 1.74
CA GLY A 400 20.10 20.11 1.67
C GLY A 400 19.18 19.86 0.46
N ALA A 401 19.12 18.61 0.00
CA ALA A 401 18.27 18.21 -1.12
C ALA A 401 16.88 17.83 -0.62
N VAL A 402 15.86 17.98 -1.47
CA VAL A 402 14.50 17.51 -1.19
C VAL A 402 14.18 16.42 -2.21
N ILE A 403 14.50 15.18 -1.85
CA ILE A 403 14.33 14.01 -2.71
C ILE A 403 12.93 13.45 -2.50
N LYS A 404 12.16 13.32 -3.58
CA LYS A 404 10.77 12.84 -3.52
C LYS A 404 10.57 11.51 -4.23
N GLU A 405 11.28 11.33 -5.33
CA GLU A 405 11.16 10.14 -6.15
C GLU A 405 12.54 9.61 -6.48
N PHE A 406 12.64 8.30 -6.65
CA PHE A 406 13.79 7.69 -7.29
C PHE A 406 13.37 6.44 -8.06
N MET A 407 14.23 6.07 -9.01
CA MET A 407 14.27 4.79 -9.68
C MET A 407 15.72 4.31 -9.69
N VAL A 408 15.95 3.03 -9.47
CA VAL A 408 17.28 2.42 -9.55
C VAL A 408 17.23 1.16 -10.41
N ALA A 409 18.31 0.91 -11.14
CA ALA A 409 18.56 -0.37 -11.78
C ALA A 409 20.05 -0.72 -11.71
N ALA A 410 20.34 -2.01 -11.82
CA ALA A 410 21.68 -2.45 -12.17
C ALA A 410 21.79 -2.54 -13.69
N ILE A 411 22.87 -1.98 -14.22
CA ILE A 411 23.10 -1.81 -15.66
C ILE A 411 24.39 -2.53 -16.02
N HIS A 412 24.39 -3.26 -17.13
CA HIS A 412 25.61 -3.92 -17.62
C HIS A 412 26.57 -2.86 -18.19
N ARG A 413 27.82 -2.93 -17.77
CA ARG A 413 28.94 -2.15 -18.30
C ARG A 413 30.05 -3.12 -18.67
N GLY A 414 29.97 -3.68 -19.88
CA GLY A 414 30.81 -4.81 -20.28
C GLY A 414 30.46 -6.05 -19.47
N ASP A 415 31.46 -6.67 -18.84
CA ASP A 415 31.29 -7.85 -17.98
C ASP A 415 30.95 -7.51 -16.51
N GLU A 416 30.78 -6.22 -16.21
CA GLU A 416 30.55 -5.70 -14.86
C GLU A 416 29.15 -5.07 -14.74
N TYR A 417 28.69 -4.87 -13.51
CA TYR A 417 27.45 -4.16 -13.21
C TYR A 417 27.74 -2.83 -12.53
N ILE A 418 26.88 -1.86 -12.78
CA ILE A 418 26.83 -0.60 -12.03
C ILE A 418 25.42 -0.37 -11.52
N HIS A 419 25.26 0.30 -10.39
CA HIS A 419 23.96 0.82 -10.00
C HIS A 419 23.77 2.22 -10.59
N LYS A 420 22.73 2.41 -11.40
CA LYS A 420 22.31 3.73 -11.87
C LYS A 420 21.04 4.15 -11.15
N TRP A 421 21.04 5.38 -10.65
CA TRP A 421 19.94 5.99 -9.92
C TRP A 421 19.45 7.21 -10.66
N LEU A 422 18.14 7.27 -10.93
CA LEU A 422 17.45 8.49 -11.35
C LEU A 422 16.76 9.05 -10.11
N ILE A 423 17.10 10.27 -9.71
CA ILE A 423 16.59 10.90 -8.50
C ILE A 423 15.75 12.12 -8.86
N GLY A 424 14.47 12.08 -8.51
CA GLY A 424 13.54 13.20 -8.56
C GLY A 424 13.72 14.07 -7.33
N ALA A 425 14.33 15.24 -7.50
CA ALA A 425 14.56 16.20 -6.43
C ALA A 425 13.96 17.57 -6.75
N ALA A 426 13.42 18.25 -5.74
CA ALA A 426 12.99 19.64 -5.89
C ALA A 426 14.17 20.63 -5.80
N ILE A 427 15.26 20.22 -5.14
CA ILE A 427 16.51 20.98 -5.02
C ILE A 427 17.66 20.05 -5.43
N HIS A 428 18.35 20.40 -6.51
CA HIS A 428 19.45 19.62 -7.06
C HIS A 428 20.76 19.89 -6.30
N PRO A 429 21.45 18.85 -5.78
CA PRO A 429 22.79 19.04 -5.25
C PRO A 429 23.77 19.30 -6.40
N GLN A 430 24.59 20.36 -6.30
CA GLN A 430 25.55 20.72 -7.36
C GLN A 430 26.69 19.71 -7.55
N LYS A 431 26.80 18.71 -6.66
CA LYS A 431 27.93 17.77 -6.58
C LYS A 431 27.46 16.32 -6.76
N GLN A 432 26.87 16.02 -7.91
CA GLN A 432 26.32 14.70 -8.27
C GLN A 432 27.30 13.54 -8.01
N ASN A 433 28.59 13.71 -8.33
CA ASN A 433 29.60 12.68 -8.12
C ASN A 433 29.96 12.46 -6.64
N GLU A 434 29.88 13.50 -5.80
CA GLU A 434 30.08 13.35 -4.35
C GLU A 434 28.87 12.65 -3.72
N PHE A 435 27.66 13.03 -4.16
CA PHE A 435 26.42 12.37 -3.75
C PHE A 435 26.44 10.87 -4.05
N ALA A 436 26.83 10.47 -5.26
CA ALA A 436 26.92 9.06 -5.64
C ALA A 436 27.90 8.27 -4.76
N LYS A 437 29.05 8.86 -4.43
CA LYS A 437 30.06 8.24 -3.55
C LYS A 437 29.56 8.08 -2.12
N ASP A 438 28.90 9.10 -1.58
CA ASP A 438 28.32 9.03 -0.24
C ASP A 438 27.16 8.04 -0.16
N LEU A 439 26.36 7.94 -1.23
CA LEU A 439 25.27 6.96 -1.33
C LEU A 439 25.84 5.55 -1.29
N ASP A 440 26.87 5.28 -2.09
CA ASP A 440 27.57 4.00 -2.10
C ASP A 440 28.17 3.65 -0.73
N ALA A 441 28.82 4.62 -0.08
CA ALA A 441 29.42 4.43 1.23
C ALA A 441 28.38 4.11 2.31
N PHE A 442 27.28 4.85 2.35
CA PHE A 442 26.20 4.64 3.31
C PHE A 442 25.57 3.24 3.15
N LEU A 443 25.28 2.84 1.89
CA LEU A 443 24.73 1.53 1.59
C LEU A 443 25.70 0.41 1.97
N ALA A 444 27.01 0.58 1.74
CA ALA A 444 28.03 -0.41 2.12
C ALA A 444 28.28 -0.52 3.62
N GLU A 445 28.07 0.57 4.37
CA GLU A 445 28.13 0.55 5.83
C GLU A 445 26.93 -0.19 6.45
N HIS A 446 25.74 0.01 5.89
CA HIS A 446 24.48 -0.46 6.48
C HIS A 446 23.93 -1.75 5.85
N ASN A 447 24.53 -2.26 4.77
CA ASN A 447 24.16 -3.53 4.16
C ASN A 447 25.40 -4.38 3.84
N LYS A 448 25.58 -5.47 4.61
CA LYS A 448 26.72 -6.39 4.46
C LYS A 448 26.77 -7.06 3.08
N ASN A 449 25.62 -7.41 2.52
CA ASN A 449 25.52 -8.09 1.22
C ASN A 449 25.84 -7.13 0.08
N TYR A 450 25.38 -5.88 0.17
CA TYR A 450 25.79 -4.80 -0.70
C TYR A 450 27.31 -4.57 -0.68
N LYS A 451 27.92 -4.51 0.51
CA LYS A 451 29.37 -4.39 0.67
C LYS A 451 30.13 -5.53 -0.01
N VAL A 452 29.62 -6.77 0.10
CA VAL A 452 30.19 -7.93 -0.58
C VAL A 452 30.02 -7.81 -2.10
N ALA A 453 28.84 -7.43 -2.58
CA ALA A 453 28.57 -7.22 -4.01
C ALA A 453 29.51 -6.17 -4.63
N ARG A 454 29.76 -5.06 -3.91
CA ARG A 454 30.72 -4.01 -4.30
C ARG A 454 32.16 -4.50 -4.45
N SER A 455 32.57 -5.50 -3.66
CA SER A 455 33.88 -6.13 -3.81
C SER A 455 33.97 -7.10 -4.99
N LYS A 456 32.83 -7.49 -5.56
CA LYS A 456 32.70 -8.47 -6.65
C LYS A 456 32.39 -7.78 -7.97
N ALA A 457 31.20 -8.00 -8.53
CA ALA A 457 30.84 -7.61 -9.88
C ALA A 457 30.06 -6.29 -9.96
N LEU A 458 29.66 -5.70 -8.82
CA LEU A 458 29.08 -4.36 -8.78
C LEU A 458 30.20 -3.34 -8.63
N LYS A 459 30.54 -2.62 -9.70
CA LYS A 459 31.80 -1.87 -9.80
C LYS A 459 31.65 -0.37 -9.74
N ASP A 460 30.47 0.16 -10.00
CA ASP A 460 30.21 1.59 -9.85
C ASP A 460 28.79 1.93 -9.36
N VAL A 461 28.64 3.17 -8.89
CA VAL A 461 27.36 3.79 -8.55
C VAL A 461 27.28 5.15 -9.23
N GLU A 462 26.24 5.34 -10.05
CA GLU A 462 25.97 6.58 -10.75
C GLU A 462 24.59 7.10 -10.35
N VAL A 463 24.50 8.42 -10.21
CA VAL A 463 23.28 9.13 -9.84
C VAL A 463 23.05 10.18 -10.90
N GLU A 464 21.82 10.37 -11.35
CA GLU A 464 21.39 11.46 -12.23
C GLU A 464 20.14 12.11 -11.64
N PHE A 465 20.12 13.43 -11.56
CA PHE A 465 19.00 14.16 -10.96
C PHE A 465 18.07 14.75 -12.02
N PHE A 466 16.77 14.67 -11.77
CA PHE A 466 15.72 15.28 -12.60
C PHE A 466 14.72 16.04 -11.75
N PRO A 467 13.98 17.02 -12.34
CA PRO A 467 12.80 17.56 -11.71
C PRO A 467 11.78 16.46 -11.41
N VAL A 468 11.14 16.54 -10.23
CA VAL A 468 10.13 15.57 -9.80
C VAL A 468 8.96 15.46 -10.80
N SER A 469 8.61 16.58 -11.46
CA SER A 469 7.57 16.63 -12.49
C SER A 469 7.84 15.70 -13.69
N HIS A 470 9.10 15.40 -14.02
CA HIS A 470 9.42 14.51 -15.15
C HIS A 470 8.98 13.06 -14.83
N PHE A 471 9.09 12.64 -13.58
CA PHE A 471 8.63 11.31 -13.12
C PHE A 471 7.11 11.21 -13.18
N TYR A 472 6.40 12.28 -12.80
CA TYR A 472 4.94 12.31 -12.84
C TYR A 472 4.43 12.30 -14.29
N ALA A 473 5.01 13.11 -15.17
CA ALA A 473 4.70 13.11 -16.60
C ALA A 473 4.96 11.74 -17.25
N TRP A 474 6.05 11.06 -16.90
CA TRP A 474 6.31 9.69 -17.37
C TRP A 474 5.25 8.70 -16.89
N SER A 475 4.88 8.78 -15.60
CA SER A 475 3.88 7.89 -15.01
C SER A 475 2.51 8.07 -15.65
N GLU A 476 2.14 9.29 -16.04
CA GLU A 476 0.90 9.60 -16.76
C GLU A 476 0.90 9.06 -18.19
N ASP A 477 1.93 9.35 -18.98
CA ASP A 477 2.03 8.94 -20.39
C ASP A 477 2.03 7.42 -20.56
N LYS A 478 2.80 6.70 -19.73
CA LYS A 478 3.02 5.26 -19.91
C LYS A 478 1.98 4.38 -19.27
N LYS A 479 1.19 4.86 -18.30
CA LYS A 479 0.24 4.01 -17.59
C LYS A 479 -1.19 4.08 -18.10
N ASN A 480 -1.56 5.05 -18.94
CA ASN A 480 -2.86 5.12 -19.65
C ASN A 480 -4.11 4.81 -18.77
N LEU A 481 -3.98 5.04 -17.47
CA LEU A 481 -4.97 4.80 -16.43
C LEU A 481 -5.11 6.14 -15.73
N GLY A 482 -6.24 6.82 -15.93
CA GLY A 482 -6.57 8.01 -15.15
C GLY A 482 -6.67 7.62 -13.68
N GLY A 483 -5.60 7.81 -12.91
CA GLY A 483 -5.49 7.25 -11.56
C GLY A 483 -4.11 7.35 -10.92
N GLN A 484 -4.08 7.09 -9.61
CA GLN A 484 -2.96 7.32 -8.69
C GLN A 484 -1.83 6.29 -8.82
N ALA A 485 -1.36 6.03 -10.03
CA ALA A 485 -0.42 4.95 -10.28
C ALA A 485 0.96 5.20 -9.62
N LYS A 486 1.42 4.24 -8.81
CA LYS A 486 2.69 4.36 -8.05
C LYS A 486 3.91 4.32 -8.98
N ILE A 487 4.91 5.17 -8.73
CA ILE A 487 6.21 5.12 -9.42
C ILE A 487 6.99 3.87 -8.97
N PRO A 488 7.46 3.00 -9.88
CA PRO A 488 8.32 1.87 -9.52
C PRO A 488 9.67 2.36 -8.97
N ARG A 489 10.23 1.66 -7.97
CA ARG A 489 11.52 2.03 -7.35
C ARG A 489 12.71 1.27 -7.94
N VAL A 490 12.52 0.01 -8.28
CA VAL A 490 13.53 -0.83 -8.93
C VAL A 490 13.03 -1.22 -10.30
N LEU A 491 13.88 -1.08 -11.31
CA LEU A 491 13.57 -1.38 -12.71
C LEU A 491 14.55 -2.42 -13.26
N LYS A 492 14.10 -3.17 -14.27
CA LYS A 492 15.01 -3.93 -15.13
C LYS A 492 15.77 -2.95 -16.02
N GLU A 493 16.96 -3.36 -16.47
CA GLU A 493 17.84 -2.52 -17.29
C GLU A 493 17.13 -1.93 -18.52
N GLU A 494 16.41 -2.75 -19.29
CA GLU A 494 15.71 -2.30 -20.50
C GLU A 494 14.66 -1.23 -20.19
N ASP A 495 13.85 -1.45 -19.15
CA ASP A 495 12.83 -0.48 -18.71
C ASP A 495 13.50 0.79 -18.19
N PHE A 496 14.56 0.66 -17.39
CA PHE A 496 15.30 1.78 -16.81
C PHE A 496 15.88 2.70 -17.87
N LEU A 497 16.50 2.13 -18.90
CA LEU A 497 17.09 2.90 -20.01
C LEU A 497 16.00 3.66 -20.78
N GLN A 498 14.83 3.05 -21.00
CA GLN A 498 13.69 3.73 -21.62
C GLN A 498 13.19 4.90 -20.76
N VAL A 499 13.09 4.73 -19.43
CA VAL A 499 12.70 5.84 -18.54
C VAL A 499 13.76 6.93 -18.54
N GLN A 500 15.04 6.57 -18.43
CA GLN A 500 16.15 7.54 -18.45
C GLN A 500 16.12 8.40 -19.71
N ASP A 501 15.93 7.78 -20.88
CA ASP A 501 15.83 8.51 -22.15
C ASP A 501 14.58 9.39 -22.23
N TYR A 502 13.47 8.99 -21.61
CA TYR A 502 12.26 9.82 -21.53
C TYR A 502 12.50 11.05 -20.66
N LEU A 503 13.03 10.87 -19.44
CA LEU A 503 13.25 11.97 -18.49
C LEU A 503 14.25 13.01 -19.00
N ARG A 504 15.23 12.60 -19.84
CA ARG A 504 16.21 13.48 -20.50
C ARG A 504 15.65 14.30 -21.66
N LYS A 505 14.52 13.88 -22.24
CA LYS A 505 13.89 14.56 -23.39
C LYS A 505 12.91 15.65 -22.96
N LEU A 506 12.42 15.58 -21.73
CA LEU A 506 11.69 16.65 -21.05
C LEU A 506 12.67 17.71 -20.55
#